data_AF-A0A8H6TCP2-F1
#
_entry.id   AF-A0A8H6TCP2-F1
#
_cell.length_a   1.000
_cell.length_b   1.000
_cell.length_c   1.000
_cell.angle_alpha   90.00
_cell.angle_beta   90.00
_cell.angle_gamma   90.00
#
_symmetry.space_group_name_H-M   'P 1'
#
loop_
_entity.id
_entity.type
_entity.pdbx_description
1 polymer ?
#
loop_
_entity_poly.entity_id
_entity_poly.type
_entity_poly.pdbx_seq_one_letter_code
_entity_poly.pdbx_strand_id
1 'polypeptide(L)'
;MGDASMLFSIVISVLCLSRVVLVSASAQHHLASRYLPQDPVAKQVVARALADGINLAELPFSAAALKEIVFWNHFEPTTPQSKKCNSDSGGIDVHTHYVPQWYAELRGDTTKWDLDDHLTLMADQSIAKSILSVSDPNILPGNEIATLAIARLLNENLAALARALPHCFGFFGSVPLPHTHAAIVEGKHALKNLGAQGLALSSNHEGLYLGNPLFTAFFAAVDAHKGMSCFHPGLLGRFGDANSRPAILFLHPHEPVLYIDGHFENANPTNYSAILGEFYFETARTTKSALQPPGGCFRC
;
A
#
# COMPACT_ATOMS: atom_id res chain seq x y z
N MET A 1 -43.37 40.20 -43.61
CA MET A 1 -43.11 40.64 -42.23
C MET A 1 -43.46 39.48 -41.32
N GLY A 2 -42.46 38.73 -40.90
CA GLY A 2 -42.58 37.55 -40.03
C GLY A 2 -41.33 37.50 -39.18
N ASP A 3 -41.53 37.41 -37.88
CA ASP A 3 -40.60 37.75 -36.79
C ASP A 3 -39.26 36.99 -36.80
N ALA A 4 -38.16 37.75 -36.93
CA ALA A 4 -36.78 37.29 -36.70
C ALA A 4 -36.34 37.44 -35.23
N SER A 5 -37.29 37.55 -34.30
CA SER A 5 -37.06 37.85 -32.88
C SER A 5 -37.16 36.64 -31.96
N MET A 6 -37.56 35.45 -32.47
CA MET A 6 -37.66 34.21 -31.68
C MET A 6 -36.51 33.21 -31.85
N LEU A 7 -35.57 33.47 -32.77
CA LEU A 7 -34.38 32.60 -32.98
C LEU A 7 -33.13 33.09 -32.24
N PHE A 8 -33.15 34.28 -31.64
CA PHE A 8 -32.01 34.83 -30.89
C PHE A 8 -31.97 34.44 -29.40
N SER A 9 -33.06 33.86 -28.85
CA SER A 9 -33.11 33.47 -27.43
C SER A 9 -32.75 32.01 -27.14
N ILE A 10 -32.69 31.13 -28.15
CA ILE A 10 -32.34 29.70 -27.95
C ILE A 10 -30.84 29.44 -28.17
N VAL A 11 -30.14 30.29 -28.93
CA VAL A 11 -28.69 30.15 -29.14
C VAL A 11 -27.86 30.69 -27.95
N ILE A 12 -28.43 31.58 -27.13
CA ILE A 12 -27.73 32.15 -25.96
C ILE A 12 -27.81 31.23 -24.72
N SER A 13 -28.79 30.32 -24.63
CA SER A 13 -28.87 29.37 -23.49
C SER A 13 -28.00 28.12 -23.64
N VAL A 14 -27.62 27.71 -24.85
CA VAL A 14 -26.74 26.54 -25.06
C VAL A 14 -25.25 26.91 -24.95
N LEU A 15 -24.90 28.18 -25.18
CA LEU A 15 -23.53 28.68 -25.04
C LEU A 15 -23.16 29.14 -23.62
N CYS A 16 -24.13 29.29 -22.70
CA CYS A 16 -23.86 29.65 -21.31
C CYS A 16 -23.69 28.43 -20.38
N LEU A 17 -24.25 27.26 -20.74
CA LEU A 17 -24.02 25.99 -20.01
C LEU A 17 -22.71 25.29 -20.38
N SER A 18 -22.06 25.70 -21.47
CA SER A 18 -20.78 25.13 -21.94
C SER A 18 -19.54 25.82 -21.37
N ARG A 19 -19.70 26.89 -20.57
CA ARG A 19 -18.60 27.63 -19.91
C ARG A 19 -18.60 27.56 -18.39
N VAL A 20 -19.58 26.87 -17.78
CA VAL A 20 -19.66 26.70 -16.32
C VAL A 20 -19.26 25.28 -15.86
N VAL A 21 -19.09 24.33 -16.78
CA VAL A 21 -18.67 22.93 -16.46
C VAL A 21 -17.30 22.55 -17.05
N LEU A 22 -16.59 23.50 -17.65
CA LEU A 22 -15.23 23.34 -18.17
C LEU A 22 -14.21 24.20 -17.41
N VAL A 23 -14.38 24.31 -16.08
CA VAL A 23 -13.19 24.39 -15.21
C VAL A 23 -12.62 22.98 -15.24
N SER A 24 -11.71 22.78 -16.19
CA SER A 24 -11.00 21.53 -16.39
C SER A 24 -10.47 21.02 -15.05
N ALA A 25 -10.58 19.70 -14.84
CA ALA A 25 -9.86 19.02 -13.77
C ALA A 25 -8.37 19.44 -13.75
N SER A 26 -7.79 19.84 -14.89
CA SER A 26 -6.44 20.40 -14.98
C SER A 26 -6.21 21.74 -14.24
N ALA A 27 -7.22 22.60 -14.10
CA ALA A 27 -7.10 23.85 -13.34
C ALA A 27 -7.17 23.62 -11.82
N GLN A 28 -7.89 22.59 -11.38
CA GLN A 28 -7.84 22.11 -9.99
C GLN A 28 -6.54 21.34 -9.71
N HIS A 29 -5.99 20.61 -10.69
CA HIS A 29 -4.69 19.93 -10.58
C HIS A 29 -3.49 20.87 -10.41
N HIS A 30 -3.54 22.09 -10.96
CA HIS A 30 -2.44 23.05 -10.81
C HIS A 30 -2.38 23.82 -9.48
N LEU A 31 -3.46 23.80 -8.68
CA LEU A 31 -3.53 24.51 -7.41
C LEU A 31 -3.29 23.62 -6.19
N ALA A 32 -3.52 22.30 -6.30
CA ALA A 32 -3.31 21.37 -5.18
C ALA A 32 -1.83 21.01 -4.92
N SER A 33 -0.94 21.15 -5.93
CA SER A 33 0.46 20.69 -5.82
C SER A 33 1.46 21.68 -5.22
N ARG A 34 1.07 22.93 -4.91
CA ARG A 34 2.07 23.99 -4.64
C ARG A 34 2.54 24.14 -3.20
N TYR A 35 2.02 23.38 -2.24
CA TYR A 35 2.52 23.45 -0.87
C TYR A 35 2.59 22.06 -0.24
N LEU A 36 3.78 21.46 -0.26
CA LEU A 36 4.08 20.35 0.63
C LEU A 36 3.99 20.86 2.07
N PRO A 37 3.50 20.04 3.03
CA PRO A 37 3.48 20.43 4.42
C PRO A 37 4.88 20.87 4.89
N GLN A 38 4.96 22.00 5.59
CA GLN A 38 6.23 22.55 6.08
C GLN A 38 6.74 21.88 7.37
N ASP A 39 5.97 20.94 7.88
CA ASP A 39 6.26 20.13 9.06
C ASP A 39 7.61 19.40 8.91
N PRO A 40 8.44 19.33 9.96
CA PRO A 40 9.72 18.62 9.94
C PRO A 40 9.61 17.16 9.48
N VAL A 41 8.54 16.45 9.87
CA VAL A 41 8.28 15.07 9.48
C VAL A 41 8.11 14.97 7.96
N ALA A 42 7.26 15.82 7.39
CA ALA A 42 7.04 15.86 5.95
C ALA A 42 8.33 16.17 5.18
N LYS A 43 9.12 17.14 5.66
CA LYS A 43 10.44 17.46 5.07
C LYS A 43 11.39 16.27 5.10
N GLN A 44 11.41 15.52 6.20
CA GLN A 44 12.25 14.34 6.33
C GLN A 44 11.81 13.20 5.40
N VAL A 45 10.49 13.00 5.22
CA VAL A 45 9.95 12.02 4.26
C VAL A 45 10.36 12.40 2.84
N VAL A 46 10.17 13.67 2.46
CA VAL A 46 10.54 14.18 1.14
C VAL A 46 12.04 14.06 0.89
N ALA A 47 12.88 14.40 1.87
CA ALA A 47 14.34 14.27 1.74
C ALA A 47 14.79 12.82 1.57
N ARG A 48 14.21 11.88 2.34
CA ARG A 48 14.50 10.44 2.20
C ARG A 48 14.04 9.88 0.86
N ALA A 49 12.84 10.27 0.41
CA ALA A 49 12.33 9.89 -0.91
C ALA A 49 13.25 10.41 -2.03
N LEU A 50 13.67 11.68 -1.97
CA LEU A 50 14.55 12.29 -2.95
C LEU A 50 15.93 11.62 -3.00
N ALA A 51 16.47 11.20 -1.85
CA ALA A 51 17.73 10.47 -1.78
C ALA A 51 17.68 9.11 -2.52
N ASP A 52 16.48 8.53 -2.62
CA ASP A 52 16.21 7.30 -3.36
C ASP A 52 15.68 7.57 -4.80
N GLY A 53 15.76 8.82 -5.27
CA GLY A 53 15.35 9.22 -6.62
C GLY A 53 13.84 9.44 -6.80
N ILE A 54 13.07 9.50 -5.71
CA ILE A 54 11.61 9.67 -5.75
C ILE A 54 11.26 11.14 -5.51
N ASN A 55 10.85 11.83 -6.58
CA ASN A 55 10.43 13.24 -6.48
C ASN A 55 8.94 13.37 -6.13
N LEU A 56 8.65 13.49 -4.83
CA LEU A 56 7.27 13.66 -4.34
C LEU A 56 6.64 15.01 -4.70
N ALA A 57 7.42 16.04 -5.01
CA ALA A 57 6.91 17.41 -5.20
C ALA A 57 6.07 17.57 -6.48
N GLU A 58 6.24 16.67 -7.45
CA GLU A 58 5.59 16.76 -8.76
C GLU A 58 4.27 15.99 -8.84
N LEU A 59 3.91 15.27 -7.77
CA LEU A 59 2.78 14.33 -7.80
C LEU A 59 1.55 14.88 -7.07
N PRO A 60 0.35 14.79 -7.67
CA PRO A 60 -0.85 15.45 -7.16
C PRO A 60 -1.35 14.88 -5.83
N PHE A 61 -1.03 13.62 -5.51
CA PHE A 61 -1.44 12.95 -4.28
C PHE A 61 -0.47 13.16 -3.10
N SER A 62 0.74 13.65 -3.34
CA SER A 62 1.79 13.74 -2.31
C SER A 62 1.42 14.65 -1.15
N ALA A 63 0.77 15.78 -1.41
CA ALA A 63 0.41 16.73 -0.36
C ALA A 63 -0.60 16.13 0.63
N ALA A 64 -1.61 15.42 0.12
CA ALA A 64 -2.61 14.72 0.93
C ALA A 64 -1.96 13.58 1.73
N ALA A 65 -1.12 12.78 1.09
CA ALA A 65 -0.41 11.69 1.75
C ALA A 65 0.52 12.18 2.87
N LEU A 66 1.30 13.25 2.63
CA LEU A 66 2.18 13.82 3.65
C LEU A 66 1.40 14.43 4.81
N LYS A 67 0.22 15.01 4.56
CA LYS A 67 -0.65 15.52 5.63
C LYS A 67 -1.12 14.39 6.57
N GLU A 68 -1.48 13.24 6.02
CA GLU A 68 -1.87 12.06 6.81
C GLU A 68 -0.68 11.46 7.57
N ILE A 69 0.51 11.38 6.94
CA ILE A 69 1.74 10.96 7.63
C ILE A 69 2.05 11.87 8.83
N VAL A 70 1.97 13.19 8.63
CA VAL A 70 2.19 14.18 9.69
C VAL A 70 1.16 14.02 10.80
N PHE A 71 -0.12 13.80 10.45
CA PHE A 71 -1.18 13.52 11.42
C PHE A 71 -0.81 12.34 12.32
N TRP A 72 -0.43 11.20 11.74
CA TRP A 72 -0.08 10.01 12.52
C TRP A 72 1.19 10.18 13.37
N ASN A 73 2.19 10.94 12.90
CA ASN A 73 3.40 11.19 13.70
C ASN A 73 3.16 12.07 14.93
N HIS A 74 2.09 12.87 14.92
CA HIS A 74 1.67 13.70 16.05
C HIS A 74 0.43 13.16 16.77
N PHE A 75 -0.03 11.96 16.38
CA PHE A 75 -1.23 11.36 16.95
C PHE A 75 -0.93 10.76 18.33
N GLU A 76 -1.73 11.14 19.31
CA GLU A 76 -1.68 10.60 20.67
C GLU A 76 -2.98 9.83 20.93
N PRO A 77 -2.92 8.49 21.15
CA PRO A 77 -4.11 7.70 21.34
C PRO A 77 -4.80 8.02 22.67
N THR A 78 -6.12 8.05 22.65
CA THR A 78 -6.92 8.23 23.86
C THR A 78 -6.82 7.00 24.77
N THR A 79 -7.05 7.17 26.08
CA THR A 79 -7.04 6.04 27.03
C THR A 79 -7.97 4.88 26.62
N PRO A 80 -9.19 5.11 26.10
CA PRO A 80 -10.03 4.03 25.57
C PRO A 80 -9.39 3.30 24.37
N GLN A 81 -8.79 4.01 23.42
CA GLN A 81 -8.12 3.40 22.26
C GLN A 81 -6.96 2.52 22.68
N SER A 82 -6.10 3.02 23.58
CA SER A 82 -4.95 2.25 24.08
C SER A 82 -5.38 0.97 24.83
N LYS A 83 -6.54 0.98 25.50
CA LYS A 83 -7.06 -0.20 26.22
C LYS A 83 -7.65 -1.28 25.31
N LYS A 84 -8.11 -0.92 24.11
CA LYS A 84 -8.63 -1.91 23.14
C LYS A 84 -7.52 -2.80 22.58
N CYS A 85 -6.27 -2.37 22.69
CA CYS A 85 -5.10 -3.13 22.29
C CYS A 85 -4.64 -4.05 23.43
N ASN A 86 -5.26 -5.23 23.52
CA ASN A 86 -4.94 -6.18 24.57
C ASN A 86 -3.70 -7.02 24.19
N SER A 87 -2.51 -6.58 24.60
CA SER A 87 -1.22 -7.18 24.21
C SER A 87 -0.95 -8.57 24.80
N ASP A 88 -1.74 -9.01 25.77
CA ASP A 88 -1.34 -10.10 26.67
C ASP A 88 -2.08 -11.41 26.39
N SER A 89 -3.13 -11.38 25.56
CA SER A 89 -3.88 -12.56 25.14
C SER A 89 -4.66 -12.28 23.85
N GLY A 90 -4.38 -13.00 22.77
CA GLY A 90 -5.12 -12.87 21.51
C GLY A 90 -4.34 -13.34 20.28
N GLY A 91 -5.04 -13.46 19.16
CA GLY A 91 -4.44 -13.79 17.86
C GLY A 91 -3.62 -12.62 17.28
N ILE A 92 -2.71 -12.93 16.36
CA ILE A 92 -2.07 -11.92 15.50
C ILE A 92 -2.78 -12.00 14.15
N ASP A 93 -3.47 -10.94 13.77
CA ASP A 93 -4.04 -10.82 12.43
C ASP A 93 -2.96 -10.33 11.46
N VAL A 94 -2.66 -11.14 10.44
CA VAL A 94 -1.65 -10.85 9.42
C VAL A 94 -2.27 -10.54 8.06
N HIS A 95 -3.59 -10.55 7.96
CA HIS A 95 -4.33 -10.29 6.72
C HIS A 95 -5.40 -9.25 6.96
N THR A 96 -4.94 -8.04 7.28
CA THR A 96 -5.81 -6.88 7.44
C THR A 96 -5.23 -5.68 6.70
N HIS A 97 -6.13 -4.87 6.15
CA HIS A 97 -5.77 -3.78 5.26
C HIS A 97 -5.91 -2.42 5.92
N TYR A 98 -4.97 -1.55 5.61
CA TYR A 98 -5.07 -0.13 5.84
C TYR A 98 -5.24 0.56 4.48
N VAL A 99 -6.23 1.44 4.39
CA VAL A 99 -6.51 2.22 3.19
C VAL A 99 -6.56 3.69 3.60
N PRO A 100 -5.47 4.45 3.41
CA PRO A 100 -5.48 5.88 3.70
C PRO A 100 -6.43 6.60 2.73
N GLN A 101 -7.02 7.71 3.18
CA GLN A 101 -8.07 8.38 2.41
C GLN A 101 -7.55 8.89 1.05
N TRP A 102 -6.34 9.47 1.03
CA TRP A 102 -5.73 9.95 -0.22
C TRP A 102 -5.54 8.82 -1.24
N TYR A 103 -5.39 7.59 -0.76
CA TYR A 103 -5.19 6.41 -1.60
C TYR A 103 -6.50 5.86 -2.15
N ALA A 104 -7.54 5.78 -1.32
CA ALA A 104 -8.91 5.47 -1.78
C ALA A 104 -9.36 6.45 -2.88
N GLU A 105 -9.13 7.76 -2.67
CA GLU A 105 -9.44 8.80 -3.66
C GLU A 105 -8.66 8.63 -4.96
N LEU A 106 -7.39 8.25 -4.88
CA LEU A 106 -6.54 7.98 -6.05
C LEU A 106 -7.04 6.76 -6.85
N ARG A 107 -7.59 5.75 -6.18
CA ARG A 107 -8.21 4.56 -6.80
C ARG A 107 -9.64 4.80 -7.30
N GLY A 108 -10.26 5.93 -6.94
CA GLY A 108 -11.65 6.21 -7.25
C GLY A 108 -12.63 5.30 -6.50
N ASP A 109 -12.23 4.72 -5.37
CA ASP A 109 -13.10 3.91 -4.53
C ASP A 109 -13.60 4.69 -3.29
N THR A 110 -14.60 4.12 -2.63
CA THR A 110 -15.20 4.68 -1.42
C THR A 110 -14.80 3.91 -0.15
N THR A 111 -13.74 3.08 -0.23
CA THR A 111 -13.26 2.32 0.91
C THR A 111 -12.78 3.29 1.99
N LYS A 112 -13.33 3.13 3.19
CA LYS A 112 -12.93 3.92 4.36
C LYS A 112 -12.35 2.97 5.39
N TRP A 113 -11.15 3.31 5.85
CA TRP A 113 -10.57 2.71 7.03
C TRP A 113 -10.73 3.69 8.19
N ASP A 114 -11.21 3.21 9.33
CA ASP A 114 -11.36 3.99 10.55
C ASP A 114 -10.64 3.29 11.71
N LEU A 115 -9.95 4.09 12.53
CA LEU A 115 -9.15 3.59 13.64
C LEU A 115 -10.02 2.98 14.74
N ASP A 116 -11.11 3.65 15.12
CA ASP A 116 -11.96 3.21 16.22
C ASP A 116 -12.74 1.95 15.84
N ASP A 117 -13.18 1.84 14.59
CA ASP A 117 -13.80 0.64 14.05
C ASP A 117 -12.81 -0.53 14.04
N HIS A 118 -11.57 -0.32 13.57
CA HIS A 118 -10.55 -1.37 13.56
C HIS A 118 -10.18 -1.83 14.98
N LEU A 119 -10.00 -0.91 15.92
CA LEU A 119 -9.72 -1.25 17.31
C LEU A 119 -10.89 -1.97 17.98
N THR A 120 -12.14 -1.64 17.61
CA THR A 120 -13.33 -2.35 18.10
C THR A 120 -13.36 -3.77 17.55
N LEU A 121 -13.12 -3.95 16.25
CA LEU A 121 -13.00 -5.27 15.64
C LEU A 121 -11.92 -6.12 16.34
N MET A 122 -10.76 -5.54 16.61
CA MET A 122 -9.68 -6.23 17.32
C MET A 122 -10.13 -6.70 18.71
N ALA A 123 -10.78 -5.81 19.48
CA ALA A 123 -11.28 -6.14 20.81
C ALA A 123 -12.35 -7.25 20.76
N ASP A 124 -13.31 -7.14 19.84
CA ASP A 124 -14.42 -8.09 19.71
C ASP A 124 -13.97 -9.48 19.24
N GLN A 125 -12.93 -9.55 18.41
CA GLN A 125 -12.38 -10.79 17.86
C GLN A 125 -11.18 -11.34 18.63
N SER A 126 -10.84 -10.74 19.79
CA SER A 126 -9.66 -11.13 20.58
C SER A 126 -8.35 -11.12 19.77
N ILE A 127 -8.18 -10.11 18.90
CA ILE A 127 -6.96 -9.87 18.14
C ILE A 127 -6.06 -8.97 18.99
N ALA A 128 -4.90 -9.51 19.38
CA ALA A 128 -3.92 -8.77 20.18
C ALA A 128 -3.14 -7.76 19.32
N LYS A 129 -2.87 -8.12 18.05
CA LYS A 129 -2.07 -7.31 17.14
C LYS A 129 -2.46 -7.52 15.68
N SER A 130 -2.54 -6.44 14.93
CA SER A 130 -2.78 -6.42 13.49
C SER A 130 -1.50 -6.04 12.74
N ILE A 131 -1.07 -6.86 11.79
CA ILE A 131 0.01 -6.56 10.85
C ILE A 131 -0.61 -6.06 9.56
N LEU A 132 -0.66 -4.74 9.43
CA LEU A 132 -1.34 -4.05 8.35
C LEU A 132 -0.59 -4.22 7.02
N SER A 133 -1.35 -4.36 5.95
CA SER A 133 -0.86 -4.27 4.57
C SER A 133 -1.75 -3.33 3.77
N VAL A 134 -1.33 -2.93 2.57
CA VAL A 134 -2.21 -2.28 1.60
C VAL A 134 -2.56 -3.34 0.56
N SER A 135 -3.84 -3.52 0.25
CA SER A 135 -4.32 -4.63 -0.59
C SER A 135 -3.61 -4.66 -1.95
N ASP A 136 -3.53 -3.51 -2.61
CA ASP A 136 -3.03 -3.41 -3.97
C ASP A 136 -2.24 -2.12 -4.13
N PRO A 137 -0.91 -2.08 -3.92
CA PRO A 137 -0.12 -0.86 -4.03
C PRO A 137 0.22 -0.44 -5.48
N ASN A 138 -0.01 -1.31 -6.47
CA ASN A 138 0.40 -1.12 -7.88
C ASN A 138 -0.77 -0.68 -8.78
N ILE A 139 -1.44 0.40 -8.38
CA ILE A 139 -2.70 0.85 -9.01
C ILE A 139 -2.52 1.66 -10.29
N LEU A 140 -1.29 2.02 -10.67
CA LEU A 140 -1.01 2.81 -11.87
C LEU A 140 -0.03 2.06 -12.80
N PRO A 141 -0.49 0.99 -13.48
CA PRO A 141 0.34 0.22 -14.39
C PRO A 141 1.05 1.10 -15.42
N GLY A 142 2.36 0.87 -15.62
CA GLY A 142 3.16 1.58 -16.61
C GLY A 142 3.57 3.01 -16.22
N ASN A 143 3.20 3.50 -15.04
CA ASN A 143 3.69 4.76 -14.50
C ASN A 143 4.68 4.51 -13.34
N GLU A 144 5.94 4.29 -13.70
CA GLU A 144 7.02 4.01 -12.74
C GLU A 144 7.13 5.09 -11.65
N ILE A 145 7.14 6.37 -12.05
CA ILE A 145 7.32 7.51 -11.15
C ILE A 145 6.23 7.52 -10.07
N ALA A 146 4.96 7.36 -10.47
CA ALA A 146 3.85 7.36 -9.54
C ALA A 146 3.87 6.10 -8.65
N THR A 147 4.15 4.93 -9.20
CA THR A 147 4.20 3.66 -8.47
C THR A 147 5.26 3.67 -7.37
N LEU A 148 6.47 4.18 -7.65
CA LEU A 148 7.53 4.36 -6.65
C LEU A 148 7.09 5.29 -5.52
N ALA A 149 6.50 6.44 -5.87
CA ALA A 149 6.05 7.42 -4.90
C ALA A 149 4.90 6.91 -4.02
N ILE A 150 3.93 6.20 -4.60
CA ILE A 150 2.82 5.58 -3.87
C ILE A 150 3.36 4.58 -2.86
N ALA A 151 4.26 3.67 -3.27
CA ALA A 151 4.85 2.69 -2.35
C ALA A 151 5.54 3.37 -1.16
N ARG A 152 6.36 4.41 -1.42
CA ARG A 152 7.04 5.19 -0.36
C ARG A 152 6.04 5.85 0.59
N LEU A 153 5.00 6.49 0.06
CA LEU A 153 4.00 7.21 0.85
C LEU A 153 3.12 6.27 1.68
N LEU A 154 2.75 5.10 1.13
CA LEU A 154 2.01 4.06 1.87
C LEU A 154 2.86 3.50 3.01
N ASN A 155 4.14 3.20 2.74
CA ASN A 155 5.06 2.68 3.75
C ASN A 155 5.29 3.69 4.89
N GLU A 156 5.50 4.97 4.58
CA GLU A 156 5.67 6.01 5.61
C GLU A 156 4.38 6.24 6.42
N ASN A 157 3.19 6.13 5.81
CA ASN A 157 1.91 6.20 6.52
C ASN A 157 1.73 5.03 7.50
N LEU A 158 1.90 3.80 7.02
CA LEU A 158 1.81 2.60 7.84
C LEU A 158 2.82 2.64 8.99
N ALA A 159 4.05 3.07 8.72
CA ALA A 159 5.07 3.21 9.74
C ALA A 159 4.73 4.27 10.78
N ALA A 160 4.10 5.39 10.38
CA ALA A 160 3.64 6.42 11.30
C ALA A 160 2.52 5.89 12.21
N LEU A 161 1.49 5.25 11.63
CA LEU A 161 0.40 4.63 12.39
C LEU A 161 0.91 3.55 13.36
N ALA A 162 1.80 2.66 12.90
CA ALA A 162 2.38 1.62 13.72
C ALA A 162 3.25 2.17 14.86
N ARG A 163 3.89 3.35 14.69
CA ARG A 163 4.62 4.03 15.78
C ARG A 163 3.67 4.68 16.79
N ALA A 164 2.52 5.18 16.35
CA ALA A 164 1.56 5.82 17.23
C ALA A 164 0.83 4.81 18.14
N LEU A 165 0.60 3.59 17.65
CA LEU A 165 -0.08 2.50 18.35
C LEU A 165 0.71 1.18 18.26
N PRO A 166 1.93 1.10 18.82
CA PRO A 166 2.88 0.01 18.58
C PRO A 166 2.45 -1.33 19.19
N HIS A 167 1.60 -1.30 20.22
CA HIS A 167 1.03 -2.51 20.80
C HIS A 167 -0.04 -3.13 19.91
N CYS A 168 -0.78 -2.30 19.16
CA CYS A 168 -1.91 -2.72 18.33
C CYS A 168 -1.48 -3.06 16.91
N PHE A 169 -0.51 -2.31 16.37
CA PHE A 169 -0.18 -2.37 14.95
C PHE A 169 1.29 -2.73 14.68
N GLY A 170 1.47 -3.52 13.63
CA GLY A 170 2.68 -3.61 12.83
C GLY A 170 2.29 -3.47 11.36
N PHE A 171 3.25 -3.63 10.45
CA PHE A 171 2.94 -3.55 9.03
C PHE A 171 3.90 -4.35 8.15
N PHE A 172 3.40 -4.72 6.97
CA PHE A 172 4.18 -5.19 5.83
C PHE A 172 4.41 -4.03 4.86
N GLY A 173 5.65 -3.88 4.39
CA GLY A 173 6.02 -2.85 3.43
C GLY A 173 5.58 -3.21 2.01
N SER A 174 5.01 -2.26 1.29
CA SER A 174 4.75 -2.36 -0.15
C SER A 174 6.04 -2.11 -0.94
N VAL A 175 6.20 -2.78 -2.08
CA VAL A 175 7.30 -2.54 -3.01
C VAL A 175 6.81 -2.30 -4.44
N PRO A 176 7.45 -1.40 -5.21
CA PRO A 176 7.03 -1.03 -6.56
C PRO A 176 7.49 -2.05 -7.62
N LEU A 177 7.08 -3.31 -7.50
CA LEU A 177 7.23 -4.25 -8.61
C LEU A 177 6.26 -3.88 -9.75
N PRO A 178 6.67 -3.97 -11.03
CA PRO A 178 7.79 -4.77 -11.54
C PRO A 178 9.16 -4.07 -11.60
N HIS A 179 9.29 -2.83 -11.12
CA HIS A 179 10.52 -2.04 -11.12
C HIS A 179 11.55 -2.58 -10.12
N THR A 180 12.21 -3.68 -10.49
CA THR A 180 12.99 -4.55 -9.59
C THR A 180 14.07 -3.79 -8.80
N HIS A 181 14.81 -2.89 -9.43
CA HIS A 181 15.83 -2.11 -8.71
C HIS A 181 15.21 -1.21 -7.64
N ALA A 182 14.17 -0.46 -8.00
CA ALA A 182 13.43 0.39 -7.07
C ALA A 182 12.75 -0.43 -5.96
N ALA A 183 12.21 -1.61 -6.28
CA ALA A 183 11.64 -2.54 -5.31
C ALA A 183 12.66 -3.02 -4.27
N ILE A 184 13.91 -3.24 -4.66
CA ILE A 184 15.00 -3.59 -3.74
C ILE A 184 15.32 -2.41 -2.82
N VAL A 185 15.41 -1.19 -3.37
CA VAL A 185 15.69 0.03 -2.58
C VAL A 185 14.57 0.28 -1.57
N GLU A 186 13.31 0.27 -2.04
CA GLU A 186 12.14 0.50 -1.19
C GLU A 186 11.96 -0.61 -0.15
N GLY A 187 12.19 -1.88 -0.52
CA GLY A 187 12.15 -3.00 0.43
C GLY A 187 13.17 -2.83 1.56
N LYS A 188 14.38 -2.34 1.25
CA LYS A 188 15.37 -1.99 2.29
C LYS A 188 14.90 -0.84 3.16
N HIS A 189 14.35 0.22 2.57
CA HIS A 189 13.81 1.35 3.34
C HIS A 189 12.71 0.89 4.31
N ALA A 190 11.73 0.13 3.83
CA ALA A 190 10.63 -0.38 4.64
C ALA A 190 11.14 -1.26 5.80
N LEU A 191 12.01 -2.23 5.52
CA LEU A 191 12.51 -3.16 6.54
C LEU A 191 13.48 -2.50 7.51
N LYS A 192 14.46 -1.72 7.01
CA LYS A 192 15.56 -1.19 7.83
C LYS A 192 15.23 0.13 8.50
N ASN A 193 14.60 1.05 7.77
CA ASN A 193 14.43 2.43 8.22
C ASN A 193 13.07 2.62 8.89
N LEU A 194 12.04 1.90 8.43
CA LEU A 194 10.66 2.06 8.91
C LEU A 194 10.21 0.97 9.90
N GLY A 195 10.94 -0.15 9.97
CA GLY A 195 10.64 -1.25 10.88
C GLY A 195 9.49 -2.15 10.42
N ALA A 196 9.26 -2.27 9.11
CA ALA A 196 8.32 -3.24 8.56
C ALA A 196 8.68 -4.66 9.00
N GLN A 197 7.68 -5.49 9.27
CA GLN A 197 7.88 -6.87 9.72
C GLN A 197 8.11 -7.86 8.57
N GLY A 198 7.91 -7.39 7.34
CA GLY A 198 8.05 -8.13 6.09
C GLY A 198 7.62 -7.24 4.93
N LEU A 199 7.50 -7.83 3.74
CA LEU A 199 7.01 -7.14 2.54
C LEU A 199 5.71 -7.79 2.06
N ALA A 200 4.77 -6.96 1.63
CA ALA A 200 3.55 -7.38 0.96
C ALA A 200 3.77 -7.36 -0.56
N LEU A 201 3.48 -8.48 -1.22
CA LEU A 201 3.57 -8.64 -2.68
C LEU A 201 2.20 -9.04 -3.23
N SER A 202 1.86 -8.49 -4.38
CA SER A 202 0.70 -8.94 -5.14
C SER A 202 1.08 -10.23 -5.89
N SER A 203 0.13 -11.15 -6.06
CA SER A 203 0.37 -12.38 -6.84
C SER A 203 0.74 -12.12 -8.31
N ASN A 204 0.36 -10.95 -8.83
CA ASN A 204 0.63 -10.46 -10.17
C ASN A 204 1.05 -8.98 -10.11
N HIS A 205 2.05 -8.62 -10.91
CA HIS A 205 2.55 -7.24 -11.07
C HIS A 205 2.59 -6.91 -12.55
N GLU A 206 1.61 -6.15 -13.04
CA GLU A 206 1.52 -5.75 -14.46
C GLU A 206 1.67 -6.93 -15.43
N GLY A 207 0.96 -8.04 -15.19
CA GLY A 207 1.02 -9.23 -16.05
C GLY A 207 2.16 -10.19 -15.72
N LEU A 208 3.05 -9.83 -14.79
CA LEU A 208 4.18 -10.66 -14.37
C LEU A 208 3.87 -11.32 -13.02
N TYR A 209 3.89 -12.66 -13.02
CA TYR A 209 3.79 -13.45 -11.79
C TYR A 209 5.13 -13.52 -11.06
N LEU A 210 5.09 -13.79 -9.75
CA LEU A 210 6.28 -13.83 -8.90
C LEU A 210 7.37 -14.83 -9.33
N GLY A 211 7.02 -15.85 -10.12
CA GLY A 211 7.98 -16.77 -10.72
C GLY A 211 8.75 -16.22 -11.93
N ASN A 212 8.46 -14.99 -12.38
CA ASN A 212 9.12 -14.40 -13.53
C ASN A 212 10.62 -14.15 -13.25
N PRO A 213 11.55 -14.52 -14.16
CA PRO A 213 12.98 -14.32 -13.96
C PRO A 213 13.39 -12.87 -13.68
N LEU A 214 12.61 -11.87 -14.12
CA LEU A 214 12.82 -10.46 -13.84
C LEU A 214 12.95 -10.18 -12.33
N PHE A 215 12.21 -10.92 -11.49
CA PHE A 215 12.19 -10.73 -10.04
C PHE A 215 13.28 -11.50 -9.30
N THR A 216 14.14 -12.24 -10.01
CA THR A 216 15.22 -13.04 -9.39
C THR A 216 16.14 -12.19 -8.53
N ALA A 217 16.53 -11.01 -9.02
CA ALA A 217 17.39 -10.09 -8.27
C ALA A 217 16.68 -9.52 -7.02
N PHE A 218 15.37 -9.30 -7.09
CA PHE A 218 14.56 -8.88 -5.95
C PHE A 218 14.56 -9.95 -4.86
N PHE A 219 14.20 -11.20 -5.19
CA PHE A 219 14.18 -12.29 -4.22
C PHE A 219 15.57 -12.60 -3.65
N ALA A 220 16.63 -12.54 -4.46
CA ALA A 220 18.00 -12.68 -3.98
C ALA A 220 18.38 -11.57 -3.00
N ALA A 221 17.97 -10.32 -3.26
CA ALA A 221 18.19 -9.22 -2.33
C ALA A 221 17.43 -9.41 -1.02
N VAL A 222 16.16 -9.83 -1.08
CA VAL A 222 15.34 -10.14 0.10
C VAL A 222 15.94 -11.27 0.93
N ASP A 223 16.42 -12.35 0.30
CA ASP A 223 17.07 -13.48 1.01
C ASP A 223 18.42 -13.09 1.61
N ALA A 224 19.21 -12.26 0.92
CA ALA A 224 20.46 -11.73 1.45
C ALA A 224 20.25 -10.81 2.67
N HIS A 225 19.03 -10.30 2.87
CA HIS A 225 18.65 -9.45 3.99
C HIS A 225 18.08 -10.26 5.17
N LYS A 226 18.54 -11.50 5.35
CA LYS A 226 18.39 -12.24 6.62
C LYS A 226 18.82 -11.34 7.78
N GLY A 227 17.91 -11.13 8.74
CA GLY A 227 18.25 -10.53 10.01
C GLY A 227 17.59 -9.21 10.40
N MET A 228 16.51 -8.78 9.74
CA MET A 228 15.96 -7.44 9.97
C MET A 228 14.45 -7.38 10.22
N SER A 229 13.82 -8.47 10.67
CA SER A 229 12.52 -8.30 11.36
C SER A 229 12.81 -7.57 12.68
N CYS A 230 12.60 -6.26 12.71
CA CYS A 230 12.66 -5.48 13.94
C CYS A 230 11.56 -5.94 14.90
N PHE A 231 11.83 -6.97 15.70
CA PHE A 231 10.96 -7.34 16.81
C PHE A 231 11.23 -6.42 18.00
N HIS A 232 10.13 -5.98 18.61
CA HIS A 232 10.10 -5.15 19.82
C HIS A 232 10.96 -5.75 20.95
N PRO A 233 11.70 -4.93 21.72
CA PRO A 233 12.47 -5.40 22.88
C PRO A 233 11.50 -5.82 23.99
N GLY A 234 11.33 -7.13 24.15
CA GLY A 234 10.43 -7.76 25.12
C GLY A 234 10.19 -9.24 24.83
N LEU A 235 10.33 -9.66 23.56
CA LEU A 235 10.24 -11.06 23.13
C LEU A 235 11.62 -11.72 22.95
N LEU A 236 12.65 -11.23 23.65
CA LEU A 236 14.07 -11.55 23.41
C LEU A 236 14.51 -12.97 23.82
N GLY A 237 13.60 -13.84 24.27
CA GLY A 237 13.98 -15.12 24.87
C GLY A 237 13.74 -16.40 24.06
N ARG A 238 12.89 -16.40 23.02
CA ARG A 238 12.32 -17.67 22.50
C ARG A 238 12.68 -18.07 21.08
N PHE A 239 13.25 -17.18 20.30
CA PHE A 239 13.58 -17.44 18.90
C PHE A 239 14.92 -16.76 18.65
N GLY A 240 15.88 -17.44 18.04
CA GLY A 240 17.30 -17.05 17.97
C GLY A 240 17.62 -15.64 17.46
N ASP A 241 18.91 -15.36 17.34
CA ASP A 241 19.50 -14.08 16.94
C ASP A 241 18.66 -13.32 15.90
N ALA A 242 18.34 -12.07 16.21
CA ALA A 242 17.54 -11.21 15.34
C ALA A 242 18.15 -11.09 13.93
N ASN A 243 19.48 -11.28 13.82
CA ASN A 243 20.28 -11.19 12.60
C ASN A 243 20.25 -12.42 11.68
N SER A 244 19.63 -13.55 12.06
CA SER A 244 19.58 -14.75 11.18
C SER A 244 18.19 -15.14 10.69
N ARG A 245 17.17 -14.30 10.91
CA ARG A 245 15.81 -14.61 10.45
C ARG A 245 15.58 -14.20 9.00
N PRO A 246 15.04 -15.10 8.15
CA PRO A 246 14.67 -14.74 6.78
C PRO A 246 13.54 -13.71 6.79
N ALA A 247 13.52 -12.88 5.74
CA ALA A 247 12.46 -11.92 5.52
C ALA A 247 11.10 -12.62 5.36
N ILE A 248 10.06 -11.98 5.86
CA ILE A 248 8.68 -12.42 5.70
C ILE A 248 8.12 -11.81 4.42
N LEU A 249 7.53 -12.64 3.56
CA LEU A 249 6.76 -12.20 2.40
C LEU A 249 5.29 -12.58 2.59
N PHE A 250 4.45 -11.55 2.69
CA PHE A 250 3.00 -11.68 2.65
C PHE A 250 2.55 -11.59 1.20
N LEU A 251 1.95 -12.66 0.68
CA LEU A 251 1.41 -12.66 -0.67
C LEU A 251 -0.08 -12.30 -0.61
N HIS A 252 -0.52 -11.32 -1.38
CA HIS A 252 -1.92 -10.95 -1.51
C HIS A 252 -2.43 -11.38 -2.90
N PRO A 253 -3.58 -12.07 -3.02
CA PRO A 253 -4.18 -12.31 -4.32
C PRO A 253 -4.45 -10.99 -5.02
N HIS A 254 -4.16 -10.94 -6.30
CA HIS A 254 -4.45 -9.79 -7.16
C HIS A 254 -5.15 -10.32 -8.40
N GLU A 255 -5.85 -9.46 -9.12
CA GLU A 255 -6.46 -9.84 -10.39
C GLU A 255 -5.40 -10.52 -11.28
N PRO A 256 -5.65 -11.77 -11.71
CA PRO A 256 -4.73 -12.50 -12.55
C PRO A 256 -4.82 -11.91 -13.95
N VAL A 257 -3.84 -11.08 -14.32
CA VAL A 257 -3.78 -10.48 -15.66
C VAL A 257 -2.55 -10.97 -16.42
N LEU A 258 -2.62 -10.95 -17.75
CA LEU A 258 -1.50 -11.14 -18.67
C LEU A 258 -1.35 -9.89 -19.53
N TYR A 259 -0.12 -9.56 -19.94
CA TYR A 259 0.13 -8.51 -20.93
C TYR A 259 0.32 -9.15 -22.30
N ILE A 260 -0.66 -8.99 -23.19
CA ILE A 260 -0.71 -9.60 -24.52
C ILE A 260 -1.00 -8.48 -25.53
N ASP A 261 -0.26 -8.44 -26.64
CA ASP A 261 -0.48 -7.50 -27.75
C ASP A 261 -0.72 -6.04 -27.31
N GLY A 262 0.07 -5.56 -26.34
CA GLY A 262 0.05 -4.18 -25.88
C GLY A 262 -1.04 -3.83 -24.86
N HIS A 263 -1.84 -4.80 -24.39
CA HIS A 263 -2.91 -4.57 -23.42
C HIS A 263 -2.95 -5.65 -22.34
N PHE A 264 -3.58 -5.34 -21.20
CA PHE A 264 -3.80 -6.29 -20.12
C PHE A 264 -5.08 -7.10 -20.37
N GLU A 265 -4.98 -8.41 -20.37
CA GLU A 265 -6.10 -9.35 -20.46
C GLU A 265 -6.28 -10.11 -19.15
N ASN A 266 -7.52 -10.36 -18.74
CA ASN A 266 -7.81 -11.20 -17.59
C ASN A 266 -7.43 -12.67 -17.90
N ALA A 267 -6.51 -13.22 -17.11
CA ALA A 267 -5.96 -14.56 -17.26
C ALA A 267 -6.90 -15.68 -16.77
N ASN A 268 -7.99 -15.32 -16.10
CA ASN A 268 -9.05 -16.21 -15.67
C ASN A 268 -10.43 -15.64 -16.03
N PRO A 269 -10.80 -15.62 -17.32
CA PRO A 269 -12.05 -15.01 -17.80
C PRO A 269 -13.30 -15.85 -17.47
N THR A 270 -13.13 -16.99 -16.79
CA THR A 270 -14.22 -17.92 -16.52
C THR A 270 -15.21 -17.31 -15.54
N ASN A 271 -16.43 -17.06 -16.00
CA ASN A 271 -17.52 -16.65 -15.12
C ASN A 271 -18.03 -17.87 -14.35
N TYR A 272 -17.70 -17.94 -13.07
CA TYR A 272 -18.25 -18.95 -12.18
C TYR A 272 -19.73 -18.63 -11.96
N SER A 273 -20.63 -19.54 -12.36
CA SER A 273 -22.02 -19.45 -11.91
C SER A 273 -22.03 -19.40 -10.38
N ALA A 274 -23.01 -18.71 -9.78
CA ALA A 274 -23.12 -18.46 -8.34
C ALA A 274 -23.37 -19.73 -7.48
N ILE A 275 -22.77 -20.85 -7.85
CA ILE A 275 -22.48 -21.98 -6.98
C ILE A 275 -21.58 -21.45 -5.86
N LEU A 276 -21.91 -21.80 -4.62
CA LEU A 276 -21.10 -21.55 -3.41
C LEU A 276 -19.77 -22.32 -3.47
N GLY A 277 -18.96 -22.04 -4.47
CA GLY A 277 -17.55 -22.35 -4.49
C GLY A 277 -16.83 -21.10 -3.99
N GLU A 278 -16.46 -21.08 -2.71
CA GLU A 278 -15.36 -20.21 -2.30
C GLU A 278 -14.15 -20.59 -3.13
N PHE A 279 -13.73 -19.70 -4.03
CA PHE A 279 -12.42 -19.78 -4.64
C PHE A 279 -11.39 -19.52 -3.54
N TYR A 280 -11.05 -20.57 -2.80
CA TYR A 280 -9.88 -20.64 -1.94
C TYR A 280 -8.64 -20.59 -2.86
N PHE A 281 -8.31 -19.41 -3.36
CA PHE A 281 -6.91 -19.10 -3.51
C PHE A 281 -6.37 -19.00 -2.08
N GLU A 282 -5.72 -20.07 -1.66
CA GLU A 282 -4.79 -20.15 -0.52
C GLU A 282 -3.62 -19.15 -0.70
N THR A 283 -3.91 -17.87 -0.98
CA THR A 283 -2.91 -16.89 -1.47
C THR A 283 -2.39 -15.97 -0.41
N ALA A 284 -3.07 -15.80 0.72
CA ALA A 284 -2.47 -15.20 1.90
C ALA A 284 -1.53 -16.19 2.58
N ARG A 285 -0.44 -16.57 1.91
CA ARG A 285 0.65 -17.32 2.49
C ARG A 285 1.70 -16.34 2.95
N THR A 286 1.93 -16.33 4.27
CA THR A 286 3.16 -15.80 4.82
C THR A 286 4.26 -16.81 4.48
N THR A 287 4.99 -16.59 3.40
CA THR A 287 6.06 -17.50 2.99
C THR A 287 7.37 -17.10 3.66
N LYS A 288 8.05 -18.08 4.24
CA LYS A 288 9.40 -17.92 4.78
C LYS A 288 10.38 -18.24 3.66
N SER A 289 11.16 -17.26 3.21
CA SER A 289 12.26 -17.53 2.27
C SER A 289 13.27 -18.47 2.93
N ALA A 290 13.28 -19.72 2.50
CA ALA A 290 14.39 -20.63 2.72
C ALA A 290 14.75 -21.20 1.36
N LEU A 291 15.65 -20.52 0.64
CA LEU A 291 16.34 -21.15 -0.48
C LEU A 291 17.16 -22.31 0.10
N GLN A 292 16.61 -23.53 0.02
CA GLN A 292 17.38 -24.74 0.26
C GLN A 292 18.36 -24.92 -0.90
N PRO A 293 19.63 -25.31 -0.63
CA PRO A 293 20.45 -25.91 -1.68
C PRO A 293 19.75 -27.19 -2.18
N PRO A 294 19.93 -27.56 -3.46
CA PRO A 294 19.22 -28.68 -4.05
C PRO A 294 19.58 -29.98 -3.30
N GLY A 295 18.61 -30.60 -2.60
CA GLY A 295 18.80 -31.92 -1.98
C GLY A 295 18.02 -32.27 -0.70
N GLY A 296 17.22 -31.36 -0.12
CA GLY A 296 16.52 -31.63 1.14
C GLY A 296 15.11 -32.21 0.98
N CYS A 297 14.95 -33.53 1.09
CA CYS A 297 13.67 -34.22 1.12
C CYS A 297 12.84 -33.84 2.37
N PHE A 298 11.62 -33.34 2.20
CA PHE A 298 10.64 -33.20 3.29
C PHE A 298 10.12 -34.59 3.67
N ARG A 299 10.34 -35.02 4.91
CA ARG A 299 9.46 -36.02 5.55
C ARG A 299 8.36 -35.26 6.29
N CYS A 300 7.13 -35.60 5.93
CA CYS A 300 5.88 -35.12 6.54
C CYS A 300 5.83 -35.35 8.05
#